data_AF-A0AA42Q4H5-F1
#
_entry.id   AF-A0AA42Q4H5-F1
#
_cell.length_a   1.000
_cell.length_b   1.000
_cell.length_c   1.000
_cell.angle_alpha   90.00
_cell.angle_beta   90.00
_cell.angle_gamma   90.00
#
_symmetry.space_group_name_H-M   'P 1'
#
loop_
_entity.id
_entity.type
_entity.pdbx_description
1 polymer ?
#
loop_
_entity_poly.entity_id
_entity_poly.type
_entity_poly.pdbx_seq_one_letter_code
_entity_poly.pdbx_strand_id
1 'polypeptide(L)'
;MATLQEKIVNRLKSLNELDDVTVTTTEERGQILISHRLHHAADFKFKWVDGNHFVGYFVDAEGEESQAVVSLWSAMEAVKFIVLYSTLVELKARR
;
A
#
# COMPACT_ATOMS: atom_id res chain seq x y z
N MET A 1 1.98 9.76 22.50
CA MET A 1 1.66 10.24 21.14
C MET A 1 1.99 9.14 20.16
N ALA A 2 1.15 8.89 19.15
CA ALA A 2 1.45 7.88 18.14
C ALA A 2 2.66 8.30 17.27
N THR A 3 3.51 7.34 16.92
CA THR A 3 4.66 7.52 16.01
C THR A 3 4.18 7.82 14.58
N LEU A 4 5.06 8.35 13.73
CA LEU A 4 4.73 8.57 12.32
C LEU A 4 4.34 7.25 11.63
N GLN A 5 5.10 6.19 11.89
CA GLN A 5 4.84 4.86 11.38
C GLN A 5 3.44 4.38 11.79
N GLU A 6 3.09 4.49 13.08
CA GLU A 6 1.76 4.13 13.59
C GLU A 6 0.65 4.96 12.93
N LYS A 7 0.86 6.27 12.72
CA LYS A 7 -0.12 7.13 12.05
C LYS A 7 -0.37 6.69 10.61
N ILE A 8 0.68 6.35 9.87
CA ILE A 8 0.59 5.86 8.48
C ILE A 8 -0.06 4.49 8.43
N VAL A 9 0.39 3.54 9.27
CA VAL A 9 -0.16 2.19 9.38
C VAL A 9 -1.65 2.22 9.72
N ASN A 10 -2.02 2.97 10.76
CA ASN A 10 -3.42 3.07 11.19
C ASN A 10 -4.28 3.69 10.10
N ARG A 11 -3.75 4.65 9.35
CA ARG A 11 -4.47 5.22 8.21
C ARG A 11 -4.66 4.20 7.10
N LEU A 12 -3.63 3.47 6.69
CA LEU A 12 -3.74 2.41 5.68
C LEU A 12 -4.72 1.32 6.11
N LYS A 13 -4.67 0.87 7.37
CA LYS A 13 -5.62 -0.10 7.93
C LYS A 13 -7.06 0.40 7.89
N SER A 14 -7.30 1.68 8.20
CA SER A 14 -8.65 2.26 8.13
C SER A 14 -9.23 2.31 6.71
N LEU A 15 -8.40 2.08 5.69
CA LEU A 15 -8.78 2.07 4.28
C LEU A 15 -8.97 0.65 3.73
N ASN A 16 -8.88 -0.38 4.58
CA ASN A 16 -9.15 -1.78 4.23
C ASN A 16 -10.61 -2.05 3.81
N GLU A 17 -11.50 -1.06 3.99
CA GLU A 17 -12.91 -1.12 3.62
C GLU A 17 -13.25 -0.22 2.43
N LEU A 18 -12.25 0.44 1.81
CA LEU A 18 -12.47 1.05 0.49
C LEU A 18 -12.67 -0.06 -0.54
N ASP A 19 -13.69 0.10 -1.39
CA ASP A 19 -14.14 -0.92 -2.33
C ASP A 19 -12.97 -1.61 -3.02
N ASP A 20 -12.96 -2.93 -2.89
CA ASP A 20 -12.02 -3.86 -3.51
C ASP A 20 -10.53 -3.76 -3.11
N VAL A 21 -10.15 -3.01 -2.07
CA VAL A 21 -8.77 -2.99 -1.54
C VAL A 21 -8.66 -3.74 -0.21
N THR A 22 -7.67 -4.61 -0.08
CA THR A 22 -7.33 -5.29 1.18
C THR A 22 -5.94 -4.86 1.65
N VAL A 23 -5.82 -4.51 2.93
CA VAL A 23 -4.60 -4.05 3.58
C VAL A 23 -4.23 -5.04 4.68
N THR A 24 -3.14 -5.78 4.47
CA THR A 24 -2.58 -6.73 5.44
C THR A 24 -1.28 -6.18 6.02
N THR A 25 -1.16 -6.15 7.33
CA THR A 25 0.08 -5.75 8.00
C THR A 25 0.75 -6.94 8.65
N THR A 26 2.04 -7.12 8.43
CA THR A 26 2.83 -8.14 9.12
C THR A 26 3.65 -7.50 10.25
N GLU A 27 3.56 -8.07 11.45
CA GLU A 27 4.17 -7.49 12.66
C GLU A 27 5.70 -7.50 12.62
N GLU A 28 6.32 -8.43 11.90
CA GLU A 28 7.76 -8.68 12.00
C GLU A 28 8.66 -7.66 11.27
N ARG A 29 8.13 -6.81 10.37
CA ARG A 29 9.01 -6.02 9.47
C ARG A 29 8.54 -4.61 9.15
N GLY A 30 7.50 -4.09 9.82
CA GLY A 30 6.89 -2.83 9.39
C GLY A 30 6.49 -2.91 7.92
N GLN A 31 5.96 -4.06 7.51
CA GLN A 31 5.54 -4.32 6.14
C GLN A 31 4.03 -4.26 6.04
N ILE A 32 3.57 -3.63 4.97
CA ILE A 32 2.15 -3.50 4.66
C ILE A 32 1.97 -4.01 3.24
N LEU A 33 1.19 -5.07 3.10
CA LEU A 33 0.73 -5.57 1.81
C LEU A 33 -0.64 -4.94 1.52
N ILE A 34 -0.79 -4.41 0.31
CA ILE A 34 -2.03 -3.88 -0.22
C ILE A 34 -2.32 -4.68 -1.49
N SER A 35 -3.45 -5.34 -1.50
CA SER A 35 -3.93 -6.10 -2.64
C SER A 35 -5.28 -5.57 -3.10
N HIS A 36 -5.59 -5.80 -4.36
CA HIS A 36 -6.94 -5.56 -4.88
C HIS A 36 -7.68 -6.90 -4.97
N ARG A 37 -9.00 -6.88 -4.81
CA ARG A 37 -9.87 -8.04 -4.98
C ARG A 37 -9.84 -8.60 -6.41
N LEU A 38 -9.44 -7.78 -7.38
CA LEU A 38 -9.36 -8.18 -8.78
C LEU A 38 -8.05 -8.93 -9.01
N HIS A 39 -8.14 -10.21 -9.36
CA HIS A 39 -6.98 -11.12 -9.53
C HIS A 39 -5.92 -10.68 -10.56
N HIS A 40 -6.17 -9.62 -11.35
CA HIS A 40 -5.23 -9.09 -12.34
C HIS A 40 -4.61 -7.74 -11.92
N ALA A 41 -5.00 -7.19 -10.78
CA ALA A 41 -4.30 -6.04 -10.21
C ALA A 41 -2.96 -6.51 -9.62
N ALA A 42 -1.92 -5.70 -9.81
CA ALA A 42 -0.64 -5.97 -9.17
C ALA A 42 -0.77 -5.70 -7.67
N ASP A 43 -0.27 -6.63 -6.84
CA ASP A 43 -0.16 -6.41 -5.41
C ASP A 43 0.90 -5.34 -5.14
N PHE A 44 0.79 -4.72 -3.97
CA PHE A 44 1.65 -3.60 -3.59
C PHE A 44 2.17 -3.77 -2.17
N LYS A 45 3.45 -3.49 -1.96
CA LYS A 45 4.10 -3.69 -0.67
C LYS A 45 4.80 -2.42 -0.22
N PHE A 46 4.53 -2.01 1.01
CA PHE A 46 5.27 -0.96 1.70
C PHE A 46 6.22 -1.55 2.72
N LYS A 47 7.44 -1.02 2.78
CA LYS A 47 8.46 -1.31 3.80
C LYS A 47 8.82 -0.04 4.54
N TRP A 48 8.89 -0.10 5.87
CA TRP A 48 9.47 0.98 6.65
C TRP A 48 10.99 1.01 6.47
N VAL A 49 11.54 2.15 6.06
CA VAL A 49 12.96 2.31 5.72
C VAL A 49 13.53 3.51 6.48
N ASP A 50 14.80 3.39 6.88
CA ASP A 50 15.61 4.42 7.53
C ASP A 50 14.99 5.06 8.79
N GLY A 51 14.00 4.40 9.39
CA GLY A 51 13.35 4.87 10.62
C GLY A 51 12.41 6.06 10.44
N ASN A 52 12.06 6.47 9.21
CA ASN A 52 11.27 7.70 9.02
C ASN A 52 10.22 7.69 7.89
N HIS A 53 10.22 6.74 6.97
CA HIS A 53 9.22 6.69 5.89
C HIS A 53 8.95 5.27 5.39
N PHE A 54 7.85 5.11 4.65
CA PHE A 54 7.61 3.88 3.90
C PHE A 54 8.07 4.02 2.45
N VAL A 55 8.62 2.94 1.88
CA VAL A 55 8.91 2.80 0.45
C VAL A 55 8.02 1.71 -0.13
N GLY A 56 7.42 1.99 -1.28
CA GLY A 56 6.44 1.14 -1.95
C GLY A 56 6.96 0.47 -3.21
N TYR A 57 6.55 -0.78 -3.41
CA TYR A 57 6.95 -1.65 -4.51
C TYR A 57 5.74 -2.36 -5.08
N PHE A 58 5.70 -2.58 -6.40
CA PHE A 58 4.80 -3.59 -6.96
C PHE A 58 5.32 -4.98 -6.64
N VAL A 59 4.41 -5.92 -6.45
CA VAL A 59 4.70 -7.33 -6.21
C VAL A 59 4.08 -8.15 -7.32
N ASP A 60 4.86 -9.05 -7.91
CA ASP A 60 4.36 -9.98 -8.91
C ASP A 60 3.75 -11.25 -8.29
N ALA A 61 3.30 -12.17 -9.13
CA ALA A 61 2.68 -13.43 -8.69
C ALA A 61 3.66 -14.36 -7.95
N GLU A 62 4.97 -14.15 -8.09
CA GLU A 62 6.02 -14.93 -7.43
C GLU A 62 6.41 -14.30 -6.07
N GLY A 63 5.89 -13.11 -5.77
CA GLY A 63 6.18 -12.37 -4.54
C GLY A 63 7.42 -11.47 -4.67
N GLU A 64 7.97 -11.33 -5.87
CA GLU A 64 9.15 -10.52 -6.13
C GLU A 64 8.80 -9.04 -6.27
N GLU A 65 9.67 -8.19 -5.72
CA GLU A 65 9.45 -6.75 -5.66
C GLU A 65 10.04 -6.06 -6.88
N SER A 66 9.31 -5.09 -7.43
CA SER A 66 9.84 -4.17 -8.43
C SER A 66 10.93 -3.26 -7.85
N GLN A 67 11.44 -2.34 -8.67
CA GLN A 67 12.12 -1.16 -8.11
C GLN A 67 11.14 -0.32 -7.27
N ALA A 68 11.66 0.46 -6.33
CA ALA A 68 10.86 1.38 -5.52
C ALA A 68 10.13 2.39 -6.42
N VAL A 69 8.81 2.53 -6.25
CA VAL A 69 7.98 3.40 -7.11
C VAL A 69 7.38 4.59 -6.37
N VAL A 70 7.25 4.53 -5.05
CA VAL A 70 6.65 5.61 -4.24
C VAL A 70 7.21 5.60 -2.83
N SER A 71 7.17 6.74 -2.15
CA SER A 71 7.45 6.86 -0.72
C SER A 71 6.30 7.54 0.02
N LEU A 72 6.04 7.14 1.27
CA LEU A 72 5.06 7.75 2.16
C LEU A 72 5.76 8.34 3.38
N TRP A 73 5.71 9.66 3.49
CA TRP A 73 6.25 10.48 4.56
C TRP A 73 5.16 10.95 5.52
N SER A 74 3.89 10.79 5.15
CA SER A 74 2.75 11.26 5.93
C SER A 74 1.52 10.36 5.78
N ALA A 75 0.64 10.42 6.77
CA ALA A 75 -0.64 9.70 6.71
C ALA A 75 -1.55 10.17 5.57
N MET A 76 -1.40 11.42 5.10
CA MET A 76 -2.18 11.92 3.97
C MET A 76 -1.73 11.31 2.63
N GLU A 77 -0.42 11.08 2.45
CA GLU A 77 0.08 10.40 1.26
C GLU A 77 -0.40 8.95 1.17
N ALA A 78 -0.55 8.27 2.30
CA ALA A 78 -1.16 6.94 2.35
C ALA A 78 -2.60 6.94 1.80
N VAL A 79 -3.41 7.94 2.15
CA VAL A 79 -4.77 8.10 1.61
C VAL A 79 -4.73 8.32 0.10
N LYS A 80 -3.89 9.26 -0.35
CA LYS A 80 -3.73 9.56 -1.78
C LYS A 80 -3.31 8.31 -2.56
N PHE A 81 -2.39 7.52 -2.02
CA PHE A 81 -1.93 6.30 -2.64
C PHE A 81 -3.07 5.30 -2.84
N ILE A 82 -3.83 4.97 -1.79
CA ILE A 82 -4.93 3.98 -1.90
C ILE A 82 -5.98 4.44 -2.90
N VAL A 83 -6.35 5.73 -2.89
CA VAL A 83 -7.30 6.28 -3.87
C VAL A 83 -6.77 6.12 -5.30
N LEU A 84 -5.53 6.53 -5.55
CA LEU A 84 -4.91 6.39 -6.87
C LEU A 84 -4.76 4.94 -7.32
N TYR A 85 -4.39 4.04 -6.41
CA TYR A 85 -4.26 2.61 -6.66
C TYR A 85 -5.61 1.99 -7.07
N SER A 86 -6.67 2.30 -6.31
CA SER A 86 -8.04 1.84 -6.61
C SER A 86 -8.51 2.37 -7.97
N THR A 87 -8.31 3.66 -8.24
CA THR A 87 -8.70 4.28 -9.53
C THR A 87 -7.89 3.73 -10.71
N LEU A 88 -6.59 3.45 -10.54
CA LEU A 88 -5.76 2.89 -11.63
C LEU A 88 -6.25 1.51 -12.08
N VAL A 89 -6.75 0.71 -11.14
CA VAL A 89 -7.33 -0.59 -11.44
C VAL A 89 -8.67 -0.43 -12.16
N GLU A 90 -9.55 0.48 -11.71
CA GLU A 90 -10.81 0.79 -12.41
C GLU A 90 -10.59 1.28 -13.85
N LEU A 91 -9.58 2.13 -14.06
CA LEU A 91 -9.25 2.66 -15.38
C LEU A 91 -8.67 1.60 -16.33
N LYS A 92 -8.08 0.52 -15.79
CA LYS A 92 -7.56 -0.60 -16.60
C LYS A 92 -8.70 -1.41 -17.26
N ALA A 93 -9.95 -1.23 -16.83
CA ALA A 93 -11.12 -1.95 -17.33
C ALA A 93 -12.07 -1.06 -18.16
N ARG A 94 -11.65 -0.62 -19.35
CA ARG A 94 -12.53 -0.29 -20.50
C ARG A 94 -11.84 -0.53 -21.85
N ARG A 95 -11.45 -1.78 -22.10
CA ARG A 95 -11.21 -2.26 -23.47
C ARG A 95 -12.32 -3.21 -23.87
#